data_AF-A0AA94KYD0-F1
#
_entry.id   AF-A0AA94KYD0-F1
#
_cell.length_a   1.000
_cell.length_b   1.000
_cell.length_c   1.000
_cell.angle_alpha   90.00
_cell.angle_beta   90.00
_cell.angle_gamma   90.00
#
_symmetry.space_group_name_H-M   'P 1'
#
loop_
_entity.id
_entity.type
_entity.pdbx_description
1 polymer ?
#
loop_
_entity_poly.entity_id
_entity_poly.type
_entity_poly.pdbx_seq_one_letter_code
_entity_poly.pdbx_strand_id
1 'polypeptide(L)'
;MRALLAVGAALSLIATGLVTAAPSAEAVPTERIAGSNRFATSVEISRSLGETTGGVVYLANGLKFPDALSAGPVVAAEGGDLLLTAPNELPAIVAERIRELAPAEVVAVGSTASIADAVLDAAVAAAATASPQVERTRIGGANRVETSLELLERLRESGPVDAAWIVSGATFPDALVAASVAGRYREAVILDHHAPTRAGSDAWLARVGPEVRGLGLHVAGGEPSVSEADRLGLERAGAAWTFRYAGGNRYETARLINESIEEAPTSTRMLLATGQNFPDALAGAVLSSATGVPMYLSPNACHPAIGSMLRGEASRLGVRTVTGLGSAATLSDSVLQLARCTTPLREQIGQVYGRFPMQRHTGTGDATIDLGRDVRYGQVIVRFEGSGFQVVDALDAGGQHLDSLVGGLGSTGGTALIAPYGDSASVRRLRVTATGPWALELRDLTSAPILTTTASGQGPAVYLYDGPARTIRVDAEASGRFVGPRELHGHWQESSPLAPFPTFPATGQIHEGPVVLGVSARGSWSLQLR
;
A
#
# COMPACT_ATOMS: atom_id res chain seq x y z
N MET A 1 -9.59 -71.83 48.98
CA MET A 1 -10.69 -70.90 48.65
C MET A 1 -10.18 -69.47 48.87
N ARG A 2 -10.05 -68.68 47.79
CA ARG A 2 -9.90 -67.19 47.71
C ARG A 2 -8.73 -66.54 48.50
N ALA A 3 -7.58 -66.18 47.91
CA ALA A 3 -7.27 -65.00 47.05
C ALA A 3 -7.45 -63.65 47.81
N LEU A 4 -6.61 -62.61 47.78
CA LEU A 4 -5.70 -62.06 46.76
C LEU A 4 -4.99 -60.82 47.38
N LEU A 5 -3.74 -60.48 47.03
CA LEU A 5 -3.25 -59.09 46.78
C LEU A 5 -1.72 -59.06 46.56
N ALA A 6 -1.33 -58.84 45.31
CA ALA A 6 0.04 -58.54 44.89
C ALA A 6 0.16 -57.02 44.65
N VAL A 7 1.20 -56.39 45.19
CA VAL A 7 1.52 -54.98 44.95
C VAL A 7 2.72 -54.94 43.99
N GLY A 8 2.46 -54.53 42.75
CA GLY A 8 3.49 -54.17 41.78
C GLY A 8 3.70 -52.66 41.79
N ALA A 9 4.90 -52.21 42.17
CA ALA A 9 5.29 -50.81 42.07
C ALA A 9 5.65 -50.48 40.61
N ALA A 10 4.92 -49.55 40.00
CA ALA A 10 5.22 -49.01 38.68
C ALA A 10 6.19 -47.82 38.79
N LEU A 11 7.33 -47.93 38.10
CA LEU A 11 8.32 -46.87 37.93
C LEU A 11 7.81 -45.90 36.84
N SER A 12 7.47 -44.66 37.21
CA SER A 12 7.19 -43.59 36.23
C SER A 12 8.50 -43.01 35.71
N LEU A 13 8.77 -43.25 34.43
CA LEU A 13 9.81 -42.57 33.66
C LEU A 13 9.31 -41.16 33.28
N ILE A 14 9.85 -40.12 33.92
CA ILE A 14 9.59 -38.72 33.51
C ILE A 14 10.50 -38.43 32.32
N ALA A 15 9.93 -38.50 31.11
CA ALA A 15 10.58 -37.97 29.92
C ALA A 15 10.49 -36.44 29.95
N THR A 16 11.51 -35.77 30.52
CA THR A 16 11.73 -34.35 30.29
C THR A 16 12.08 -34.14 28.83
N GLY A 17 11.07 -33.85 28.01
CA GLY A 17 11.28 -33.36 26.65
C GLY A 17 12.06 -32.06 26.71
N LEU A 18 13.33 -32.07 26.29
CA LEU A 18 14.02 -30.86 25.89
C LEU A 18 13.25 -30.30 24.69
N VAL A 19 12.42 -29.29 24.93
CA VAL A 19 11.96 -28.40 23.86
C VAL A 19 13.18 -27.63 23.42
N THR A 20 13.86 -28.11 22.39
CA THR A 20 14.77 -27.26 21.62
C THR A 20 13.91 -26.17 21.02
N ALA A 21 14.01 -24.95 21.54
CA ALA A 21 13.45 -23.78 20.89
C ALA A 21 13.89 -23.85 19.42
N ALA A 22 12.93 -23.84 18.49
CA ALA A 22 13.25 -23.69 17.08
C ALA A 22 14.18 -22.48 16.94
N PRO A 23 15.26 -22.56 16.14
CA PRO A 23 16.12 -21.41 15.92
C PRO A 23 15.23 -20.24 15.51
N SER A 24 15.36 -19.10 16.19
CA SER A 24 14.67 -17.88 15.77
C SER A 24 15.02 -17.69 14.29
N ALA A 25 14.00 -17.55 13.42
CA ALA A 25 14.23 -17.22 12.02
C ALA A 25 15.27 -16.11 11.97
N GLU A 26 16.42 -16.39 11.38
CA GLU A 26 17.56 -15.48 11.34
C GLU A 26 17.06 -14.17 10.70
N ALA A 27 17.17 -13.06 11.42
CA ALA A 27 16.65 -11.79 10.95
C ALA A 27 17.30 -11.45 9.61
N VAL A 28 16.49 -11.10 8.60
CA VAL A 28 17.00 -10.74 7.28
C VAL A 28 17.98 -9.58 7.44
N PRO A 29 19.26 -9.71 7.01
CA PRO A 29 20.22 -8.63 7.05
C PRO A 29 19.67 -7.33 6.48
N THR A 30 19.98 -6.20 7.12
CA THR A 30 19.50 -4.89 6.72
C THR A 30 20.63 -3.94 6.38
N GLU A 31 20.48 -3.20 5.30
CA GLU A 31 21.34 -2.09 4.89
C GLU A 31 20.53 -0.79 4.87
N ARG A 32 21.21 0.35 4.97
CA ARG A 32 20.56 1.65 4.87
C ARG A 32 21.40 2.59 4.01
N ILE A 33 20.75 3.23 3.04
CA ILE A 33 21.33 4.31 2.23
C ILE A 33 20.67 5.60 2.68
N ALA A 34 21.42 6.43 3.39
CA ALA A 34 20.90 7.67 3.97
C ALA A 34 22.01 8.70 4.18
N GLY A 35 21.68 9.97 3.88
CA GLY A 35 22.50 11.11 4.25
C GLY A 35 21.88 11.93 5.39
N SER A 36 22.56 13.01 5.77
CA SER A 36 22.09 13.95 6.81
C SER A 36 20.80 14.70 6.42
N ASN A 37 20.48 14.76 5.13
CA ASN A 37 19.27 15.32 4.56
C ASN A 37 19.00 14.67 3.20
N ARG A 38 17.89 15.02 2.54
CA ARG A 38 17.49 14.47 1.25
C ARG A 38 18.53 14.62 0.12
N PHE A 39 19.28 15.72 0.10
CA PHE A 39 20.31 15.96 -0.91
C PHE A 39 21.49 15.02 -0.69
N ALA A 40 21.92 14.88 0.57
CA ALA A 40 22.93 13.91 0.95
C ALA A 40 22.46 12.46 0.69
N THR A 41 21.20 12.11 0.96
CA THR A 41 20.67 10.78 0.61
C THR A 41 20.72 10.52 -0.89
N SER A 42 20.40 11.51 -1.75
CA SER A 42 20.53 11.32 -3.20
C SER A 42 21.97 11.09 -3.65
N VAL A 43 22.95 11.69 -2.97
CA VAL A 43 24.38 11.44 -3.20
C VAL A 43 24.78 10.03 -2.77
N GLU A 44 24.31 9.54 -1.61
CA GLU A 44 24.59 8.17 -1.17
C GLU A 44 23.93 7.11 -2.07
N ILE A 45 22.74 7.41 -2.63
CA ILE A 45 22.10 6.57 -3.63
C ILE A 45 22.94 6.54 -4.92
N SER A 46 23.40 7.69 -5.39
CA SER A 46 24.31 7.79 -6.54
C SER A 46 25.60 6.98 -6.33
N ARG A 47 26.23 7.06 -5.16
CA ARG A 47 27.42 6.24 -4.83
C ARG A 47 27.12 4.75 -4.84
N SER A 48 25.89 4.36 -4.50
CA SER A 48 25.45 2.95 -4.51
C SER A 48 25.26 2.39 -5.93
N LEU A 49 25.13 3.26 -6.95
CA LEU A 49 25.12 2.87 -8.37
C LEU A 49 26.53 2.56 -8.91
N GLY A 50 27.57 3.05 -8.23
CA GLY A 50 28.97 2.90 -8.63
C GLY A 50 29.66 4.23 -8.91
N GLU A 51 30.88 4.16 -9.45
CA GLU A 51 31.77 5.31 -9.68
C GLU A 51 32.10 5.46 -11.19
N THR A 52 31.08 5.37 -12.05
CA THR A 52 31.26 5.54 -13.50
C THR A 52 31.38 7.02 -13.86
N THR A 53 32.49 7.39 -14.50
CA THR A 53 32.74 8.77 -14.94
C THR A 53 32.27 9.03 -16.37
N GLY A 54 31.84 10.25 -16.68
CA GLY A 54 31.58 10.68 -18.06
C GLY A 54 30.17 10.42 -18.59
N GLY A 55 29.24 9.99 -17.73
CA GLY A 55 27.82 9.81 -18.06
C GLY A 55 27.01 11.12 -17.98
N VAL A 56 25.70 10.98 -17.75
CA VAL A 56 24.75 12.10 -17.62
C VAL A 56 24.33 12.25 -16.16
N VAL A 57 24.30 13.48 -15.64
CA VAL A 57 23.73 13.78 -14.32
C VAL A 57 22.45 14.59 -14.48
N TYR A 58 21.35 14.06 -13.93
CA TYR A 58 20.07 14.72 -13.83
C TYR A 58 19.92 15.40 -12.47
N LEU A 59 19.42 16.63 -12.50
CA LEU A 59 19.07 17.42 -11.33
C LEU A 59 17.56 17.51 -11.20
N ALA A 60 17.06 17.17 -10.02
CA ALA A 60 15.66 17.36 -9.65
C ALA A 60 15.52 18.24 -8.40
N ASN A 61 14.43 19.00 -8.33
CA ASN A 61 14.13 19.82 -7.16
C ASN A 61 13.71 18.94 -5.97
N GLY A 62 14.60 18.77 -4.99
CA GLY A 62 14.36 17.91 -3.84
C GLY A 62 13.28 18.41 -2.88
N LEU A 63 12.80 19.65 -3.01
CA LEU A 63 11.77 20.24 -2.14
C LEU A 63 10.37 20.13 -2.76
N LYS A 64 10.26 20.22 -4.08
CA LYS A 64 9.04 20.06 -4.88
C LYS A 64 9.41 19.39 -6.21
N PHE A 65 9.12 18.10 -6.33
CA PHE A 65 9.57 17.28 -7.46
C PHE A 65 8.46 16.72 -8.36
N PRO A 66 7.32 17.41 -8.60
CA PRO A 66 6.28 16.85 -9.46
C PRO A 66 6.78 16.63 -10.90
N ASP A 67 7.70 17.46 -11.36
CA ASP A 67 8.26 17.42 -12.71
C ASP A 67 9.28 16.28 -12.88
N ALA A 68 9.84 15.78 -11.78
CA ALA A 68 10.89 14.75 -11.80
C ALA A 68 10.35 13.32 -11.60
N LEU A 69 9.06 13.15 -11.30
CA LEU A 69 8.44 11.83 -11.10
C LEU A 69 8.60 10.92 -12.32
N SER A 70 8.66 11.49 -13.52
CA SER A 70 8.85 10.77 -14.78
C SER A 70 10.31 10.62 -15.21
N ALA A 71 11.27 11.18 -14.46
CA ALA A 71 12.68 11.17 -14.85
C ALA A 71 13.35 9.80 -14.65
N GLY A 72 12.90 9.03 -13.65
CA GLY A 72 13.54 7.76 -13.25
C GLY A 72 13.87 6.82 -14.41
N PRO A 73 12.91 6.50 -15.30
CA PRO A 73 13.17 5.62 -16.43
C PRO A 73 14.17 6.17 -17.45
N VAL A 74 14.16 7.49 -17.69
CA VAL A 74 15.11 8.13 -18.61
C VAL A 74 16.51 8.08 -18.04
N VAL A 75 16.66 8.44 -16.75
CA VAL A 75 17.94 8.38 -16.04
C VAL A 75 18.50 6.95 -16.08
N ALA A 76 17.67 5.94 -15.80
CA ALA A 76 18.08 4.55 -15.82
C ALA A 76 18.47 4.06 -17.23
N ALA A 77 17.70 4.44 -18.26
CA ALA A 77 17.98 4.08 -19.65
C ALA A 77 19.31 4.68 -20.17
N GLU A 78 19.68 5.86 -19.67
CA GLU A 78 20.95 6.51 -20.00
C GLU A 78 22.11 6.09 -19.08
N GLY A 79 21.85 5.22 -18.09
CA GLY A 79 22.85 4.83 -17.09
C GLY A 79 23.36 6.02 -16.28
N GLY A 80 22.54 7.05 -16.10
CA GLY A 80 22.89 8.29 -15.42
C GLY A 80 22.57 8.29 -13.93
N ASP A 81 22.87 9.43 -13.29
CA ASP A 81 22.58 9.69 -11.88
C ASP A 81 21.46 10.73 -11.71
N LEU A 82 20.61 10.55 -10.70
CA LEU A 82 19.61 11.54 -10.30
C LEU A 82 19.97 12.15 -8.94
N LEU A 83 20.44 13.40 -8.95
CA LEU A 83 20.78 14.15 -7.75
C LEU A 83 19.72 15.20 -7.43
N LEU A 84 19.50 15.43 -6.14
CA LEU A 84 18.52 16.41 -5.67
C LEU A 84 19.19 17.76 -5.37
N THR A 85 18.53 18.85 -5.75
CA THR A 85 18.97 20.23 -5.46
C THR A 85 17.86 21.05 -4.82
N ALA A 86 18.21 22.18 -4.18
CA ALA A 86 17.24 23.21 -3.85
C ALA A 86 16.92 24.06 -5.11
N PRO A 87 15.78 24.76 -5.16
CA PRO A 87 15.37 25.51 -6.37
C PRO A 87 16.37 26.58 -6.81
N ASN A 88 17.03 27.23 -5.84
CA ASN A 88 17.88 28.41 -6.07
C ASN A 88 19.32 28.22 -5.56
N GLU A 89 19.67 27.03 -5.08
CA GLU A 89 20.98 26.76 -4.51
C GLU A 89 21.39 25.31 -4.80
N LEU A 90 22.60 25.12 -5.30
CA LEU A 90 23.22 23.80 -5.46
C LEU A 90 23.92 23.42 -4.13
N PRO A 91 23.46 22.39 -3.40
CA PRO A 91 24.12 21.97 -2.17
C PRO A 91 25.56 21.55 -2.43
N ALA A 92 26.48 21.93 -1.54
CA ALA A 92 27.91 21.64 -1.70
C ALA A 92 28.22 20.14 -1.91
N ILE A 93 27.53 19.26 -1.16
CA ILE A 93 27.67 17.81 -1.29
C ILE A 93 27.23 17.29 -2.68
N VAL A 94 26.26 17.95 -3.31
CA VAL A 94 25.80 17.61 -4.66
C VAL A 94 26.82 18.08 -5.69
N ALA A 95 27.36 19.30 -5.53
CA ALA A 95 28.45 19.79 -6.36
C ALA A 95 29.71 18.92 -6.26
N GLU A 96 29.99 18.37 -5.07
CA GLU A 96 31.05 17.39 -4.86
C GLU A 96 30.79 16.10 -5.63
N ARG A 97 29.57 15.54 -5.51
CA ARG A 97 29.24 14.33 -6.26
C ARG A 97 29.30 14.52 -7.77
N ILE A 98 28.87 15.66 -8.29
CA ILE A 98 28.99 15.99 -9.72
C ILE A 98 30.46 16.03 -10.16
N ARG A 99 31.36 16.53 -9.31
CA ARG A 99 32.81 16.52 -9.57
C ARG A 99 33.38 15.11 -9.62
N GLU A 100 32.95 14.24 -8.71
CA GLU A 100 33.34 12.83 -8.67
C GLU A 100 32.89 12.09 -9.95
N LEU A 101 31.66 12.32 -10.39
CA LEU A 101 31.08 11.70 -11.59
C LEU A 101 31.64 12.24 -12.90
N ALA A 102 32.19 13.47 -12.90
CA ALA A 102 32.75 14.14 -14.08
C ALA A 102 31.86 13.97 -15.35
N PRO A 103 30.56 14.31 -15.29
CA PRO A 103 29.62 13.97 -16.36
C PRO A 103 29.92 14.73 -17.65
N ALA A 104 29.56 14.12 -18.79
CA ALA A 104 29.59 14.76 -20.09
C ALA A 104 28.38 15.71 -20.29
N GLU A 105 27.29 15.50 -19.55
CA GLU A 105 26.08 16.31 -19.63
C GLU A 105 25.46 16.49 -18.23
N VAL A 106 24.97 17.71 -17.96
CA VAL A 106 24.14 18.00 -16.79
C VAL A 106 22.76 18.46 -17.26
N VAL A 107 21.73 17.75 -16.81
CA VAL A 107 20.33 17.97 -17.20
C VAL A 107 19.53 18.49 -16.01
N ALA A 108 18.88 19.65 -16.12
CA ALA A 108 17.86 20.05 -15.15
C ALA A 108 16.48 19.52 -15.57
N VAL A 109 15.79 18.81 -14.67
CA VAL A 109 14.41 18.35 -14.88
C VAL A 109 13.43 19.32 -14.24
N GLY A 110 12.62 19.96 -15.09
CA GLY A 110 11.65 20.98 -14.75
C GLY A 110 12.05 22.38 -15.23
N SER A 111 11.09 23.29 -15.18
CA SER A 111 11.27 24.68 -15.59
C SER A 111 12.25 25.45 -14.70
N THR A 112 12.61 26.66 -15.11
CA THR A 112 13.42 27.60 -14.30
C THR A 112 12.77 27.97 -12.96
N ALA A 113 11.45 27.84 -12.84
CA ALA A 113 10.73 28.02 -11.58
C ALA A 113 10.94 26.85 -10.59
N SER A 114 11.29 25.67 -11.10
CA SER A 114 11.61 24.49 -10.29
C SER A 114 13.09 24.44 -9.93
N ILE A 115 13.97 24.69 -10.91
CA ILE A 115 15.43 24.74 -10.75
C ILE A 115 15.94 25.95 -11.53
N ALA A 116 16.38 26.99 -10.82
CA ALA A 116 16.90 28.21 -11.43
C ALA A 116 18.12 27.94 -12.31
N ASP A 117 18.31 28.74 -13.36
CA ASP A 117 19.47 28.58 -14.24
C ASP A 117 20.81 28.70 -13.51
N ALA A 118 20.89 29.55 -12.47
CA ALA A 118 22.09 29.66 -11.63
C ALA A 118 22.49 28.34 -10.95
N VAL A 119 21.51 27.48 -10.62
CA VAL A 119 21.80 26.14 -10.04
C VAL A 119 22.37 25.21 -11.09
N LEU A 120 21.78 25.19 -12.29
CA LEU A 120 22.26 24.39 -13.41
C LEU A 120 23.66 24.86 -13.86
N ASP A 121 23.89 26.17 -13.92
CA ASP A 121 25.18 26.75 -14.27
C ASP A 121 26.25 26.38 -13.23
N ALA A 122 25.92 26.41 -11.94
CA ALA A 122 26.82 25.98 -10.87
C ALA A 122 27.16 24.48 -10.96
N ALA A 123 26.19 23.65 -11.37
CA ALA A 123 26.38 22.22 -11.54
C ALA A 123 27.29 21.91 -12.75
N VAL A 124 27.07 22.58 -13.88
CA VAL A 124 27.94 22.50 -15.06
C VAL A 124 29.35 22.97 -14.72
N ALA A 125 29.49 24.07 -13.98
CA ALA A 125 30.79 24.56 -13.52
C ALA A 125 31.51 23.56 -12.60
N ALA A 126 30.76 22.85 -11.74
CA ALA A 126 31.31 21.77 -10.93
C ALA A 126 31.83 20.62 -11.81
N ALA A 127 31.03 20.12 -12.75
CA ALA A 127 31.43 19.07 -13.69
C ALA A 127 32.65 19.48 -14.54
N ALA A 128 32.71 20.75 -14.95
CA ALA A 128 33.76 21.29 -15.80
C ALA A 128 35.17 21.25 -15.17
N THR A 129 35.27 21.06 -13.86
CA THR A 129 36.56 20.88 -13.18
C THR A 129 37.26 19.56 -13.53
N ALA A 130 36.49 18.55 -13.95
CA ALA A 130 36.98 17.22 -14.29
C ALA A 130 36.75 16.83 -15.77
N SER A 131 35.78 17.45 -16.45
CA SER A 131 35.50 17.26 -17.89
C SER A 131 35.50 18.61 -18.63
N PRO A 132 36.39 18.87 -19.61
CA PRO A 132 36.53 20.20 -20.22
C PRO A 132 35.35 20.64 -21.12
N GLN A 133 34.47 19.71 -21.50
CA GLN A 133 33.25 20.00 -22.26
C GLN A 133 32.09 19.28 -21.60
N VAL A 134 31.19 20.07 -21.00
CA VAL A 134 29.99 19.57 -20.33
C VAL A 134 28.79 20.20 -21.02
N GLU A 135 27.93 19.35 -21.59
CA GLU A 135 26.66 19.77 -22.16
C GLU A 135 25.69 20.21 -21.07
N ARG A 136 24.94 21.27 -21.36
CA ARG A 136 23.97 21.88 -20.44
C ARG A 136 22.58 21.75 -21.04
N THR A 137 21.74 20.93 -20.40
CA THR A 137 20.40 20.64 -20.91
C THR A 137 19.34 20.95 -19.86
N ARG A 138 18.15 21.34 -20.34
CA ARG A 138 16.95 21.44 -19.51
C ARG A 138 15.81 20.72 -20.20
N ILE A 139 15.15 19.84 -19.47
CA ILE A 139 13.94 19.15 -19.89
C ILE A 139 12.83 19.59 -18.94
N GLY A 140 11.92 20.45 -19.38
CA GLY A 140 10.98 21.13 -18.50
C GLY A 140 9.97 21.96 -19.25
N GLY A 141 8.77 21.41 -19.42
CA GLY A 141 7.66 22.05 -20.10
C GLY A 141 6.87 23.03 -19.23
N ALA A 142 5.77 23.55 -19.79
CA ALA A 142 4.90 24.53 -19.12
C ALA A 142 4.24 23.99 -17.83
N ASN A 143 4.15 22.66 -17.71
CA ASN A 143 3.62 21.96 -16.54
C ASN A 143 4.23 20.55 -16.47
N ARG A 144 3.84 19.80 -15.44
CA ARG A 144 4.34 18.44 -15.19
C ARG A 144 3.98 17.43 -16.29
N VAL A 145 2.83 17.60 -16.95
CA VAL A 145 2.43 16.74 -18.10
C VAL A 145 3.39 16.98 -19.24
N GLU A 146 3.61 18.24 -19.62
CA GLU A 146 4.56 18.57 -20.70
C GLU A 146 5.98 18.10 -20.37
N THR A 147 6.44 18.27 -19.13
CA THR A 147 7.76 17.75 -18.72
C THR A 147 7.84 16.22 -18.86
N SER A 148 6.77 15.48 -18.52
CA SER A 148 6.74 14.03 -18.71
C SER A 148 6.75 13.62 -20.19
N LEU A 149 6.16 14.42 -21.08
CA LEU A 149 6.17 14.17 -22.52
C LEU A 149 7.52 14.53 -23.16
N GLU A 150 8.20 15.57 -22.70
CA GLU A 150 9.58 15.87 -23.12
C GLU A 150 10.55 14.76 -22.67
N LEU A 151 10.35 14.18 -21.48
CA LEU A 151 11.12 13.01 -21.01
C LEU A 151 10.82 11.74 -21.82
N LEU A 152 9.56 11.53 -22.24
CA LEU A 152 9.22 10.47 -23.19
C LEU A 152 9.95 10.64 -24.52
N GLU A 153 10.04 11.88 -25.03
CA GLU A 153 10.76 12.14 -26.28
C GLU A 153 12.26 11.86 -26.13
N ARG A 154 12.88 12.30 -25.02
CA ARG A 154 14.27 11.96 -24.71
C ARG A 154 14.52 10.44 -24.67
N LEU A 155 13.56 9.67 -24.14
CA LEU A 155 13.64 8.22 -24.12
C LEU A 155 13.50 7.60 -25.52
N ARG A 156 12.70 8.20 -26.40
CA ARG A 156 12.53 7.78 -27.80
C ARG A 156 13.77 8.05 -28.66
N GLU A 157 14.45 9.16 -28.40
CA GLU A 157 15.71 9.50 -29.08
C GLU A 157 16.80 8.45 -28.81
N SER A 158 16.78 7.81 -27.65
CA SER A 158 17.72 6.75 -27.27
C SER A 158 17.28 5.33 -27.65
N GLY A 159 16.06 5.14 -28.19
CA GLY A 159 15.60 3.83 -28.65
C GLY A 159 14.06 3.68 -28.74
N PRO A 160 13.55 2.49 -29.11
CA PRO A 160 12.11 2.22 -29.12
C PRO A 160 11.51 2.21 -27.71
N VAL A 161 10.26 2.67 -27.59
CA VAL A 161 9.46 2.64 -26.36
C VAL A 161 8.14 1.96 -26.72
N ASP A 162 7.89 0.78 -26.13
CA ASP A 162 6.72 -0.05 -26.47
C ASP A 162 5.56 0.13 -25.46
N ALA A 163 5.87 0.60 -24.25
CA ALA A 163 4.90 0.83 -23.20
C ALA A 163 5.22 2.06 -22.32
N ALA A 164 4.20 2.53 -21.59
CA ALA A 164 4.31 3.64 -20.66
C ALA A 164 3.40 3.48 -19.44
N TRP A 165 3.78 4.08 -18.32
CA TRP A 165 3.00 4.14 -17.09
C TRP A 165 2.28 5.48 -16.98
N ILE A 166 0.95 5.43 -16.89
CA ILE A 166 0.09 6.57 -16.57
C ILE A 166 -0.06 6.65 -15.06
N VAL A 167 0.37 7.76 -14.48
CA VAL A 167 0.39 7.94 -13.02
C VAL A 167 -0.14 9.31 -12.64
N SER A 168 -0.74 9.44 -11.46
CA SER A 168 -1.26 10.72 -11.01
C SER A 168 -0.13 11.73 -10.83
N GLY A 169 -0.23 12.86 -11.52
CA GLY A 169 0.61 14.02 -11.28
C GLY A 169 0.25 14.72 -9.97
N ALA A 170 -0.94 14.52 -9.40
CA ALA A 170 -1.37 15.15 -8.15
C ALA A 170 -0.95 14.37 -6.89
N THR A 171 -0.92 13.04 -6.98
CA THR A 171 -0.58 12.14 -5.86
C THR A 171 0.55 11.19 -6.28
N PHE A 172 1.70 11.31 -5.63
CA PHE A 172 2.96 10.72 -6.07
C PHE A 172 3.44 9.39 -5.45
N PRO A 173 2.79 8.76 -4.44
CA PRO A 173 3.27 7.46 -3.93
C PRO A 173 3.35 6.38 -5.02
N ASP A 174 2.31 6.27 -5.84
CA ASP A 174 2.20 5.24 -6.88
C ASP A 174 3.17 5.53 -8.03
N ALA A 175 3.37 6.82 -8.37
CA ALA A 175 4.29 7.26 -9.41
C ALA A 175 5.74 6.84 -9.17
N LEU A 176 6.20 6.85 -7.91
CA LEU A 176 7.59 6.52 -7.56
C LEU A 176 7.90 5.04 -7.76
N VAL A 177 6.96 4.17 -7.40
CA VAL A 177 7.11 2.73 -7.58
C VAL A 177 6.92 2.36 -9.05
N ALA A 178 5.96 3.00 -9.74
CA ALA A 178 5.81 2.85 -11.18
C ALA A 178 7.10 3.25 -11.92
N ALA A 179 7.72 4.39 -11.58
CA ALA A 179 8.98 4.82 -12.18
C ALA A 179 10.11 3.81 -11.98
N SER A 180 10.16 3.15 -10.82
CA SER A 180 11.16 2.12 -10.53
C SER A 180 11.04 0.89 -11.42
N VAL A 181 9.81 0.46 -11.73
CA VAL A 181 9.54 -0.67 -12.62
C VAL A 181 9.68 -0.26 -14.08
N ALA A 182 9.16 0.91 -14.46
CA ALA A 182 9.22 1.44 -15.81
C ALA A 182 10.66 1.53 -16.33
N GLY A 183 11.60 1.99 -15.50
CA GLY A 183 13.02 2.07 -15.90
C GLY A 183 13.66 0.71 -16.18
N ARG A 184 13.19 -0.38 -15.56
CA ARG A 184 13.70 -1.74 -15.84
C ARG A 184 13.36 -2.21 -17.26
N TYR A 185 12.22 -1.80 -17.78
CA TYR A 185 11.71 -2.20 -19.09
C TYR A 185 11.88 -1.12 -20.16
N ARG A 186 12.60 -0.03 -19.84
CA ARG A 186 12.77 1.13 -20.73
C ARG A 186 11.43 1.76 -21.13
N GLU A 187 10.45 1.72 -20.24
CA GLU A 187 9.12 2.28 -20.40
C GLU A 187 9.07 3.71 -19.89
N ALA A 188 8.23 4.55 -20.50
CA ALA A 188 8.07 5.92 -20.04
C ALA A 188 7.13 6.02 -18.82
N VAL A 189 7.19 7.16 -18.12
CA VAL A 189 6.16 7.56 -17.15
C VAL A 189 5.52 8.85 -17.65
N ILE A 190 4.21 8.86 -17.80
CA ILE A 190 3.42 9.99 -18.27
C ILE A 190 2.46 10.42 -17.16
N LEU A 191 2.43 11.71 -16.86
CA LEU A 191 1.63 12.23 -15.76
C LEU A 191 0.20 12.56 -16.19
N ASP A 192 -0.76 12.05 -15.43
CA ASP A 192 -2.14 12.51 -15.43
C ASP A 192 -2.30 13.69 -14.45
N HIS A 193 -2.41 14.90 -15.00
CA HIS A 193 -2.61 16.11 -14.21
C HIS A 193 -3.56 17.08 -14.91
N HIS A 194 -4.84 16.80 -14.80
CA HIS A 194 -5.92 17.65 -15.31
C HIS A 194 -6.64 18.40 -14.17
N ALA A 195 -7.33 19.49 -14.52
CA ALA A 195 -8.33 20.09 -13.62
C ALA A 195 -9.51 19.11 -13.49
N PRO A 196 -10.17 18.96 -12.31
CA PRO A 196 -11.23 17.98 -12.06
C PRO A 196 -12.56 18.37 -12.74
N THR A 197 -12.50 18.68 -14.03
CA THR A 197 -13.60 19.08 -14.89
C THR A 197 -13.48 18.29 -16.18
N ARG A 198 -14.62 18.03 -16.83
CA ARG A 198 -14.65 17.34 -18.12
C ARG A 198 -13.76 18.03 -19.17
N ALA A 199 -13.80 19.37 -19.24
CA ALA A 199 -12.97 20.13 -20.16
C ALA A 199 -11.46 19.96 -19.87
N GLY A 200 -11.08 19.81 -18.60
CA GLY A 200 -9.71 19.52 -18.19
C GLY A 200 -9.25 18.14 -18.68
N SER A 201 -10.07 17.11 -18.47
CA SER A 201 -9.81 15.75 -18.95
C SER A 201 -9.75 15.69 -20.49
N ASP A 202 -10.71 16.32 -21.18
CA ASP A 202 -10.73 16.40 -22.65
C ASP A 202 -9.47 17.09 -23.21
N ALA A 203 -9.01 18.18 -22.59
CA ALA A 203 -7.79 18.88 -22.99
C ALA A 203 -6.53 18.03 -22.74
N TRP A 204 -6.46 17.33 -21.61
CA TRP A 204 -5.35 16.42 -21.29
C TRP A 204 -5.31 15.25 -22.29
N LEU A 205 -6.44 14.61 -22.57
CA LEU A 205 -6.54 13.54 -23.56
C LEU A 205 -6.17 14.01 -24.97
N ALA A 206 -6.58 15.21 -25.37
CA ALA A 206 -6.21 15.77 -26.67
C ALA A 206 -4.70 15.98 -26.80
N ARG A 207 -4.00 16.28 -25.69
CA ARG A 207 -2.56 16.49 -25.65
C ARG A 207 -1.76 15.18 -25.58
N VAL A 208 -2.17 14.25 -24.72
CA VAL A 208 -1.46 12.99 -24.44
C VAL A 208 -1.82 11.90 -25.46
N GLY A 209 -3.06 11.87 -25.94
CA GLY A 209 -3.57 10.83 -26.85
C GLY A 209 -2.70 10.55 -28.08
N PRO A 210 -2.21 11.57 -28.81
CA PRO A 210 -1.30 11.36 -29.94
C PRO A 210 0.02 10.69 -29.54
N GLU A 211 0.54 10.97 -28.34
CA GLU A 211 1.82 10.48 -27.86
C GLU A 211 1.76 9.01 -27.44
N VAL A 212 0.60 8.51 -27.05
CA VAL A 212 0.44 7.14 -26.54
C VAL A 212 -0.11 6.16 -27.58
N ARG A 213 -0.32 6.60 -28.82
CA ARG A 213 -0.88 5.75 -29.86
C ARG A 213 0.06 4.57 -30.16
N GLY A 214 -0.47 3.36 -30.05
CA GLY A 214 0.28 2.11 -30.24
C GLY A 214 1.09 1.66 -29.03
N LEU A 215 1.17 2.45 -27.96
CA LEU A 215 1.84 2.05 -26.71
C LEU A 215 0.90 1.17 -25.87
N GLY A 216 1.47 0.16 -25.21
CA GLY A 216 0.83 -0.49 -24.07
C GLY A 216 0.85 0.42 -22.85
N LEU A 217 -0.25 0.56 -22.12
CA LEU A 217 -0.31 1.47 -20.97
C LEU A 217 -0.59 0.75 -19.66
N HIS A 218 0.35 0.86 -18.73
CA HIS A 218 0.10 0.55 -17.33
C HIS A 218 -0.50 1.77 -16.63
N VAL A 219 -1.45 1.58 -15.72
CA VAL A 219 -2.04 2.66 -14.91
C VAL A 219 -1.72 2.38 -13.45
N ALA A 220 -0.99 3.29 -12.80
CA ALA A 220 -0.65 3.17 -11.39
C ALA A 220 -1.64 3.95 -10.51
N GLY A 221 -2.28 3.22 -9.59
CA GLY A 221 -3.24 3.79 -8.65
C GLY A 221 -4.71 3.58 -9.05
N GLY A 222 -5.59 3.72 -8.05
CA GLY A 222 -7.03 3.60 -8.23
C GLY A 222 -7.65 4.77 -8.99
N GLU A 223 -8.96 4.72 -9.21
CA GLU A 223 -9.72 5.79 -9.88
C GLU A 223 -9.54 7.20 -9.28
N PRO A 224 -9.37 7.38 -7.95
CA PRO A 224 -9.07 8.71 -7.40
C PRO A 224 -7.71 9.29 -7.84
N SER A 225 -6.78 8.44 -8.28
CA SER A 225 -5.44 8.85 -8.76
C SER A 225 -5.46 9.12 -10.27
N VAL A 226 -5.99 8.17 -11.04
CA VAL A 226 -6.16 8.23 -12.50
C VAL A 226 -7.56 7.74 -12.81
N SER A 227 -8.43 8.61 -13.33
CA SER A 227 -9.84 8.28 -13.47
C SER A 227 -10.07 7.19 -14.49
N GLU A 228 -11.19 6.47 -14.36
CA GLU A 228 -11.57 5.47 -15.36
C GLU A 228 -11.94 6.10 -16.71
N ALA A 229 -12.44 7.34 -16.67
CA ALA A 229 -12.71 8.12 -17.89
C ALA A 229 -11.43 8.44 -18.66
N ASP A 230 -10.35 8.78 -17.98
CA ASP A 230 -9.04 9.07 -18.58
C ASP A 230 -8.42 7.80 -19.16
N ARG A 231 -8.44 6.68 -18.43
CA ARG A 231 -7.97 5.37 -18.93
C ARG A 231 -8.69 4.97 -20.23
N LEU A 232 -10.03 4.99 -20.22
CA LEU A 232 -10.85 4.68 -21.40
C LEU A 232 -10.67 5.72 -22.52
N GLY A 233 -10.35 6.97 -22.17
CA GLY A 233 -10.02 8.02 -23.13
C GLY A 233 -8.74 7.71 -23.90
N LEU A 234 -7.70 7.22 -23.22
CA LEU A 234 -6.43 6.81 -23.83
C LEU A 234 -6.60 5.59 -24.75
N GLU A 235 -7.43 4.61 -24.37
CA GLU A 235 -7.80 3.50 -25.25
C GLU A 235 -8.44 4.01 -26.55
N ARG A 236 -9.39 4.94 -26.43
CA ARG A 236 -10.03 5.57 -27.61
C ARG A 236 -9.05 6.40 -28.44
N ALA A 237 -8.00 6.95 -27.82
CA ALA A 237 -6.94 7.68 -28.53
C ALA A 237 -5.98 6.75 -29.31
N GLY A 238 -6.05 5.44 -29.07
CA GLY A 238 -5.32 4.42 -29.80
C GLY A 238 -4.18 3.77 -29.01
N ALA A 239 -4.21 3.79 -27.67
CA ALA A 239 -3.35 2.92 -26.88
C ALA A 239 -3.59 1.44 -27.24
N ALA A 240 -2.52 0.63 -27.32
CA ALA A 240 -2.61 -0.76 -27.75
C ALA A 240 -3.40 -1.63 -26.77
N TRP A 241 -3.21 -1.38 -25.47
CA TRP A 241 -3.95 -1.97 -24.36
C TRP A 241 -3.75 -1.08 -23.13
N THR A 242 -4.62 -1.22 -22.13
CA THR A 242 -4.38 -0.58 -20.83
C THR A 242 -4.64 -1.55 -19.68
N PHE A 243 -3.84 -1.48 -18.62
CA PHE A 243 -3.96 -2.34 -17.44
C PHE A 243 -3.69 -1.56 -16.15
N ARG A 244 -4.58 -1.68 -15.15
CA ARG A 244 -4.50 -0.92 -13.89
C ARG A 244 -3.95 -1.75 -12.74
N TYR A 245 -2.98 -1.18 -12.03
CA TYR A 245 -2.47 -1.67 -10.75
C TYR A 245 -2.93 -0.74 -9.63
N ALA A 246 -3.89 -1.20 -8.83
CA ALA A 246 -4.48 -0.40 -7.76
C ALA A 246 -4.79 -1.26 -6.54
N GLY A 247 -4.16 -0.92 -5.40
CA GLY A 247 -4.49 -1.49 -4.11
C GLY A 247 -5.41 -0.57 -3.31
N GLY A 248 -5.85 -1.04 -2.15
CA GLY A 248 -6.63 -0.27 -1.19
C GLY A 248 -5.89 0.93 -0.58
N ASN A 249 -4.57 0.92 -0.68
CA ASN A 249 -3.70 1.98 -0.20
C ASN A 249 -2.38 1.97 -0.98
N ARG A 250 -1.58 3.03 -0.82
CA ARG A 250 -0.29 3.22 -1.51
C ARG A 250 0.71 2.06 -1.36
N TYR A 251 0.69 1.34 -0.23
CA TYR A 251 1.63 0.25 0.04
C TYR A 251 1.23 -1.02 -0.71
N GLU A 252 -0.07 -1.27 -0.79
CA GLU A 252 -0.60 -2.36 -1.60
C GLU A 252 -0.51 -2.05 -3.10
N THR A 253 -0.79 -0.81 -3.52
CA THR A 253 -0.53 -0.39 -4.90
C THR A 253 0.94 -0.62 -5.27
N ALA A 254 1.88 -0.27 -4.39
CA ALA A 254 3.30 -0.55 -4.59
C ALA A 254 3.59 -2.06 -4.74
N ARG A 255 2.94 -2.92 -3.95
CA ARG A 255 3.05 -4.38 -4.08
C ARG A 255 2.55 -4.85 -5.44
N LEU A 256 1.35 -4.42 -5.86
CA LEU A 256 0.74 -4.80 -7.14
C LEU A 256 1.55 -4.30 -8.34
N ILE A 257 2.15 -3.11 -8.26
CA ILE A 257 3.08 -2.61 -9.29
C ILE A 257 4.29 -3.54 -9.39
N ASN A 258 4.87 -4.00 -8.28
CA ASN A 258 5.98 -4.96 -8.33
C ASN A 258 5.58 -6.36 -8.86
N GLU A 259 4.29 -6.72 -8.84
CA GLU A 259 3.80 -7.95 -9.49
C GLU A 259 3.80 -7.86 -11.02
N SER A 260 3.88 -6.66 -11.59
CA SER A 260 4.04 -6.49 -13.04
C SER A 260 5.42 -6.87 -13.56
N ILE A 261 6.37 -7.15 -12.67
CA ILE A 261 7.72 -7.57 -13.05
C ILE A 261 7.63 -9.02 -13.56
N GLU A 262 7.63 -9.19 -14.88
CA GLU A 262 7.50 -10.50 -15.55
C GLU A 262 8.66 -11.45 -15.22
N GLU A 263 9.88 -10.93 -15.16
CA GLU A 263 11.06 -11.72 -14.83
C GLU A 263 11.32 -11.71 -13.32
N ALA A 264 11.30 -12.89 -12.71
CA ALA A 264 11.65 -13.07 -11.31
C ALA A 264 12.95 -12.29 -10.99
N PRO A 265 12.96 -11.40 -9.98
CA PRO A 265 14.15 -10.65 -9.61
C PRO A 265 15.30 -11.62 -9.39
N THR A 266 16.39 -11.44 -10.14
CA THR A 266 17.62 -12.23 -9.96
C THR A 266 18.32 -11.88 -8.64
N SER A 267 18.01 -10.69 -8.10
CA SER A 267 18.50 -10.21 -6.83
C SER A 267 17.66 -10.73 -5.67
N THR A 268 18.32 -11.22 -4.63
CA THR A 268 17.70 -11.52 -3.33
C THR A 268 17.63 -10.27 -2.45
N ARG A 269 17.51 -9.06 -3.02
CA ARG A 269 17.39 -7.80 -2.29
C ARG A 269 15.97 -7.22 -2.41
N MET A 270 15.59 -6.42 -1.42
CA MET A 270 14.38 -5.61 -1.41
C MET A 270 14.76 -4.17 -1.07
N LEU A 271 14.37 -3.19 -1.90
CA LEU A 271 14.46 -1.78 -1.53
C LEU A 271 13.20 -1.36 -0.78
N LEU A 272 13.38 -0.61 0.31
CA LEU A 272 12.26 -0.11 1.11
C LEU A 272 12.37 1.40 1.29
N ALA A 273 11.33 2.12 0.91
CA ALA A 273 11.22 3.57 1.12
C ALA A 273 9.96 3.91 1.91
N THR A 274 9.95 5.10 2.52
CA THR A 274 8.73 5.59 3.17
C THR A 274 7.66 5.95 2.15
N GLY A 275 6.44 5.52 2.44
CA GLY A 275 5.25 5.92 1.71
C GLY A 275 4.63 7.23 2.19
N GLN A 276 5.32 8.06 2.99
CA GLN A 276 4.74 9.29 3.57
C GLN A 276 5.47 10.57 3.13
N ASN A 277 6.79 10.52 3.00
CA ASN A 277 7.61 11.66 2.57
C ASN A 277 8.75 11.14 1.66
N PHE A 278 8.71 11.46 0.37
CA PHE A 278 9.32 10.61 -0.64
C PHE A 278 10.54 11.14 -1.41
N PRO A 279 11.31 12.14 -0.94
CA PRO A 279 12.45 12.59 -1.73
C PRO A 279 13.51 11.47 -1.90
N ASP A 280 13.65 10.59 -0.90
CA ASP A 280 14.58 9.46 -0.94
C ASP A 280 14.11 8.38 -1.94
N ALA A 281 12.80 8.17 -2.09
CA ALA A 281 12.23 7.21 -3.04
C ALA A 281 12.39 7.66 -4.51
N LEU A 282 12.50 8.96 -4.76
CA LEU A 282 12.67 9.49 -6.12
C LEU A 282 14.04 9.10 -6.71
N ALA A 283 15.12 9.36 -5.97
CA ALA A 283 16.44 8.84 -6.33
C ALA A 283 16.49 7.30 -6.22
N GLY A 284 15.76 6.74 -5.25
CA GLY A 284 15.59 5.30 -5.07
C GLY A 284 15.02 4.56 -6.26
N ALA A 285 14.11 5.20 -7.01
CA ALA A 285 13.54 4.63 -8.21
C ALA A 285 14.61 4.37 -9.28
N VAL A 286 15.59 5.27 -9.43
CA VAL A 286 16.74 5.07 -10.32
C VAL A 286 17.59 3.89 -9.87
N LEU A 287 17.89 3.79 -8.58
CA LEU A 287 18.62 2.64 -8.01
C LEU A 287 17.89 1.33 -8.28
N SER A 288 16.58 1.30 -8.06
CA SER A 288 15.73 0.14 -8.31
C SER A 288 15.76 -0.27 -9.79
N SER A 289 15.56 0.68 -10.71
CA SER A 289 15.58 0.43 -12.15
C SER A 289 16.96 -0.07 -12.63
N ALA A 290 18.04 0.60 -12.22
CA ALA A 290 19.40 0.28 -12.67
C ALA A 290 19.91 -1.07 -12.14
N THR A 291 19.46 -1.48 -10.94
CA THR A 291 19.91 -2.74 -10.30
C THR A 291 18.91 -3.89 -10.46
N GLY A 292 17.72 -3.62 -10.99
CA GLY A 292 16.62 -4.59 -11.08
C GLY A 292 16.04 -5.03 -9.72
N VAL A 293 16.39 -4.34 -8.62
CA VAL A 293 15.93 -4.67 -7.27
C VAL A 293 14.54 -4.04 -7.04
N PRO A 294 13.50 -4.81 -6.69
CA PRO A 294 12.15 -4.26 -6.51
C PRO A 294 12.09 -3.30 -5.32
N MET A 295 11.39 -2.19 -5.50
CA MET A 295 11.18 -1.17 -4.47
C MET A 295 9.76 -1.21 -3.92
N TYR A 296 9.64 -1.37 -2.61
CA TYR A 296 8.37 -1.35 -1.88
C TYR A 296 8.26 -0.09 -1.01
N LEU A 297 7.03 0.23 -0.62
CA LEU A 297 6.74 1.33 0.30
C LEU A 297 6.31 0.79 1.68
N SER A 298 6.66 1.53 2.72
CA SER A 298 6.18 1.29 4.09
C SER A 298 5.87 2.59 4.83
N PRO A 299 4.97 2.60 5.84
CA PRO A 299 4.90 3.70 6.80
C PRO A 299 6.23 3.91 7.52
N ASN A 300 6.41 5.09 8.13
CA ASN A 300 7.64 5.41 8.85
C ASN A 300 7.87 4.48 10.07
N ALA A 301 6.78 4.20 10.78
CA ALA A 301 6.77 3.33 11.95
C ALA A 301 6.20 1.95 11.59
N CYS A 302 6.45 0.96 12.45
CA CYS A 302 5.94 -0.39 12.25
C CYS A 302 4.43 -0.36 12.04
N HIS A 303 4.00 -0.81 10.87
CA HIS A 303 2.60 -1.00 10.56
C HIS A 303 2.36 -2.49 10.38
N PRO A 304 1.49 -3.10 11.19
CA PRO A 304 1.44 -4.55 11.25
C PRO A 304 0.98 -5.22 9.96
N ALA A 305 -0.08 -4.68 9.32
CA ALA A 305 -0.57 -5.23 8.06
C ALA A 305 0.45 -5.07 6.92
N ILE A 306 1.05 -3.88 6.79
CA ILE A 306 2.10 -3.64 5.80
C ILE A 306 3.35 -4.48 6.09
N GLY A 307 3.74 -4.64 7.36
CA GLY A 307 4.86 -5.49 7.76
C GLY A 307 4.63 -6.96 7.43
N SER A 308 3.42 -7.48 7.65
CA SER A 308 3.04 -8.83 7.25
C SER A 308 3.10 -9.01 5.73
N MET A 309 2.52 -8.07 4.99
CA MET A 309 2.58 -8.04 3.52
C MET A 309 4.02 -8.04 3.00
N LEU A 310 4.88 -7.17 3.52
CA LEU A 310 6.29 -7.08 3.13
C LEU A 310 7.09 -8.34 3.49
N ARG A 311 6.82 -8.97 4.64
CA ARG A 311 7.41 -10.29 4.99
C ARG A 311 6.96 -11.39 4.02
N GLY A 312 5.70 -11.37 3.60
CA GLY A 312 5.15 -12.27 2.60
C GLY A 312 5.88 -12.13 1.27
N GLU A 313 6.03 -10.90 0.77
CA GLU A 313 6.80 -10.60 -0.43
C GLU A 313 8.28 -10.98 -0.30
N ALA A 314 8.92 -10.66 0.82
CA ALA A 314 10.30 -11.03 1.09
C ALA A 314 10.48 -12.57 1.05
N SER A 315 9.54 -13.32 1.61
CA SER A 315 9.56 -14.79 1.57
C SER A 315 9.32 -15.32 0.15
N ARG A 316 8.34 -14.77 -0.57
CA ARG A 316 8.00 -15.15 -1.95
C ARG A 316 9.17 -14.93 -2.92
N LEU A 317 9.88 -13.82 -2.75
CA LEU A 317 11.03 -13.44 -3.57
C LEU A 317 12.37 -14.03 -3.08
N GLY A 318 12.39 -14.73 -1.95
CA GLY A 318 13.63 -15.27 -1.38
C GLY A 318 14.62 -14.17 -0.97
N VAL A 319 14.13 -13.04 -0.47
CA VAL A 319 14.93 -11.89 -0.04
C VAL A 319 15.86 -12.28 1.10
N ARG A 320 17.14 -11.95 0.93
CA ARG A 320 18.24 -12.14 1.88
C ARG A 320 18.80 -10.83 2.42
N THR A 321 18.42 -9.69 1.84
CA THR A 321 18.83 -8.37 2.35
C THR A 321 17.74 -7.34 2.07
N VAL A 322 17.39 -6.54 3.06
CA VAL A 322 16.50 -5.39 2.90
C VAL A 322 17.33 -4.11 2.99
N THR A 323 17.26 -3.26 1.97
CA THR A 323 17.97 -1.98 1.93
C THR A 323 16.97 -0.83 2.08
N GLY A 324 17.09 -0.09 3.18
CA GLY A 324 16.25 1.06 3.47
C GLY A 324 16.76 2.34 2.83
N LEU A 325 15.87 3.11 2.19
CA LEU A 325 16.16 4.41 1.63
C LEU A 325 15.72 5.51 2.59
N GLY A 326 16.67 6.33 3.04
CA GLY A 326 16.45 7.38 4.02
C GLY A 326 16.78 6.98 5.46
N SER A 327 16.72 7.97 6.35
CA SER A 327 17.12 7.84 7.76
C SER A 327 16.15 7.00 8.59
N ALA A 328 16.53 6.66 9.83
CA ALA A 328 15.63 5.99 10.79
C ALA A 328 14.38 6.82 11.15
N ALA A 329 14.42 8.15 10.96
CA ALA A 329 13.27 9.02 11.19
C ALA A 329 12.19 8.92 10.09
N THR A 330 12.60 8.59 8.86
CA THR A 330 11.68 8.36 7.74
C THR A 330 11.31 6.89 7.59
N LEU A 331 12.23 5.98 7.92
CA LEU A 331 12.01 4.54 7.87
C LEU A 331 12.64 3.89 9.11
N SER A 332 11.84 3.64 10.15
CA SER A 332 12.32 3.10 11.42
C SER A 332 13.03 1.76 11.27
N ASP A 333 13.94 1.45 12.20
CA ASP A 333 14.69 0.18 12.16
C ASP A 333 13.76 -1.04 12.26
N SER A 334 12.66 -0.93 13.02
CA SER A 334 11.64 -1.98 13.09
C SER A 334 11.01 -2.30 11.74
N VAL A 335 10.76 -1.27 10.93
CA VAL A 335 10.22 -1.42 9.57
C VAL A 335 11.28 -2.01 8.66
N LEU A 336 12.51 -1.50 8.72
CA LEU A 336 13.62 -1.97 7.89
C LEU A 336 13.95 -3.45 8.14
N GLN A 337 13.86 -3.89 9.39
CA GLN A 337 14.03 -5.29 9.80
C GLN A 337 12.83 -6.19 9.46
N LEU A 338 11.77 -5.62 8.85
CA LEU A 338 10.49 -6.29 8.64
C LEU A 338 9.94 -6.93 9.93
N ALA A 339 10.25 -6.33 11.09
CA ALA A 339 9.93 -6.89 12.39
C ALA A 339 8.41 -6.98 12.57
N ARG A 340 7.98 -7.93 13.40
CA ARG A 340 6.61 -7.90 13.93
C ARG A 340 6.48 -6.70 14.86
N CYS A 341 5.38 -5.97 14.74
CA CYS A 341 5.16 -4.80 15.59
C CYS A 341 4.97 -5.24 17.03
N THR A 342 5.69 -4.59 17.95
CA THR A 342 5.65 -4.87 19.39
C THR A 342 4.58 -4.05 20.12
N THR A 343 3.96 -3.08 19.43
CA THR A 343 2.83 -2.27 19.91
C THR A 343 1.67 -3.19 20.32
N PRO A 344 0.93 -2.94 21.41
CA PRO A 344 -0.23 -3.77 21.77
C PRO A 344 -1.27 -3.82 20.65
N LEU A 345 -1.89 -4.99 20.41
CA LEU A 345 -2.90 -5.22 19.34
C LEU A 345 -3.97 -4.12 19.28
N ARG A 346 -4.56 -3.71 20.41
CA ARG A 346 -5.61 -2.68 20.41
C ARG A 346 -5.09 -1.31 19.96
N GLU A 347 -3.84 -1.01 20.25
CA GLU A 347 -3.19 0.21 19.78
C GLU A 347 -2.89 0.12 18.29
N GLN A 348 -2.38 -1.03 17.82
CA GLN A 348 -2.23 -1.33 16.40
C GLN A 348 -3.55 -1.13 15.62
N ILE A 349 -4.64 -1.77 16.06
CA ILE A 349 -5.98 -1.63 15.46
C ILE A 349 -6.44 -0.17 15.45
N GLY A 350 -6.17 0.60 16.52
CA GLY A 350 -6.52 2.02 16.57
C GLY A 350 -5.70 2.89 15.62
N GLN A 351 -4.43 2.55 15.36
CA GLN A 351 -3.59 3.24 14.40
C GLN A 351 -4.03 2.99 12.95
N VAL A 352 -4.48 1.76 12.64
CA VAL A 352 -4.95 1.39 11.30
C VAL A 352 -6.38 1.87 11.04
N TYR A 353 -7.32 1.57 11.94
CA TYR A 353 -8.75 1.75 11.67
C TYR A 353 -9.32 3.04 12.28
N GLY A 354 -8.51 3.77 13.05
CA GLY A 354 -8.93 4.97 13.76
C GLY A 354 -9.56 4.66 15.12
N ARG A 355 -9.72 5.73 15.92
CA ARG A 355 -10.39 5.72 17.23
C ARG A 355 -11.45 6.81 17.23
N PHE A 356 -12.59 6.52 17.84
CA PHE A 356 -13.64 7.52 18.05
C PHE A 356 -14.40 7.25 19.35
N PRO A 357 -14.94 8.30 20.00
CA PRO A 357 -15.76 8.13 21.19
C PRO A 357 -16.98 7.24 20.91
N MET A 358 -17.32 6.37 21.87
CA MET A 358 -18.54 5.56 21.77
C MET A 358 -19.77 6.46 21.60
N GLN A 359 -20.61 6.13 20.62
CA GLN A 359 -21.88 6.81 20.39
C GLN A 359 -23.01 5.86 20.76
N ARG A 360 -24.06 6.38 21.40
CA ARG A 360 -25.24 5.60 21.79
C ARG A 360 -26.48 6.25 21.22
N HIS A 361 -27.33 5.44 20.61
CA HIS A 361 -28.59 5.82 20.02
C HIS A 361 -29.68 4.89 20.52
N THR A 362 -30.86 5.42 20.77
CA THR A 362 -32.04 4.65 21.17
C THR A 362 -33.25 5.21 20.44
N GLY A 363 -34.21 4.37 20.11
CA GLY A 363 -35.43 4.80 19.47
C GLY A 363 -36.49 3.70 19.42
N THR A 364 -37.60 4.01 18.75
CA THR A 364 -38.70 3.10 18.46
C THR A 364 -39.12 3.33 17.02
N GLY A 365 -39.39 2.28 16.26
CA GLY A 365 -39.72 2.46 14.84
C GLY A 365 -38.48 2.67 13.97
N ASP A 366 -38.72 3.12 12.74
CA ASP A 366 -37.67 3.38 11.76
C ASP A 366 -36.88 4.66 12.09
N ALA A 367 -35.57 4.63 11.84
CA ALA A 367 -34.69 5.78 12.02
C ALA A 367 -33.50 5.76 11.06
N THR A 368 -32.88 6.91 10.85
CA THR A 368 -31.59 7.03 10.16
C THR A 368 -30.61 7.77 11.06
N ILE A 369 -29.44 7.18 11.28
CA ILE A 369 -28.34 7.72 12.07
C ILE A 369 -27.24 8.15 11.10
N ASP A 370 -26.81 9.42 11.19
CA ASP A 370 -25.68 9.94 10.43
C ASP A 370 -24.38 9.65 11.20
N LEU A 371 -23.44 8.97 10.55
CA LEU A 371 -22.13 8.62 11.11
C LEU A 371 -21.09 9.74 10.93
N GLY A 372 -21.41 10.78 10.14
CA GLY A 372 -20.53 11.89 9.84
C GLY A 372 -19.35 11.51 8.94
N ARG A 373 -18.31 12.36 8.95
CA ARG A 373 -17.11 12.14 8.12
C ARG A 373 -16.10 11.15 8.71
N ASP A 374 -16.22 10.87 10.01
CA ASP A 374 -15.13 10.34 10.82
C ASP A 374 -15.17 8.82 11.04
N VAL A 375 -16.35 8.18 10.94
CA VAL A 375 -16.49 6.73 11.18
C VAL A 375 -16.41 5.97 9.85
N ARG A 376 -15.20 5.54 9.47
CA ARG A 376 -14.98 4.64 8.31
C ARG A 376 -14.95 3.16 8.68
N TYR A 377 -14.47 2.86 9.88
CA TYR A 377 -14.38 1.53 10.43
C TYR A 377 -14.97 1.54 11.82
N GLY A 378 -15.63 0.47 12.25
CA GLY A 378 -16.21 0.41 13.58
C GLY A 378 -17.05 -0.84 13.78
N GLN A 379 -17.73 -0.91 14.90
CA GLN A 379 -18.71 -1.96 15.17
C GLN A 379 -20.05 -1.34 15.60
N VAL A 380 -21.13 -1.85 15.00
CA VAL A 380 -22.51 -1.58 15.41
C VAL A 380 -22.93 -2.68 16.37
N ILE A 381 -23.23 -2.32 17.60
CA ILE A 381 -23.80 -3.22 18.60
C ILE A 381 -25.25 -2.82 18.76
N VAL A 382 -26.17 -3.65 18.26
CA VAL A 382 -27.61 -3.35 18.32
C VAL A 382 -28.34 -4.37 19.17
N ARG A 383 -29.33 -3.88 19.91
CA ARG A 383 -30.33 -4.66 20.61
C ARG A 383 -31.69 -4.16 20.17
N PHE A 384 -32.55 -5.11 19.82
CA PHE A 384 -33.94 -4.84 19.52
C PHE A 384 -34.85 -5.49 20.55
N GLU A 385 -35.98 -4.86 20.80
CA GLU A 385 -37.05 -5.36 21.65
C GLU A 385 -38.31 -5.58 20.80
N GLY A 386 -38.92 -6.75 20.93
CA GLY A 386 -40.15 -7.13 20.21
C GLY A 386 -39.94 -8.22 19.16
N SER A 387 -41.05 -8.70 18.59
CA SER A 387 -41.10 -9.91 17.76
C SER A 387 -41.22 -9.68 16.24
N GLY A 388 -41.27 -8.42 15.78
CA GLY A 388 -41.43 -8.09 14.37
C GLY A 388 -40.12 -8.10 13.58
N PHE A 389 -40.20 -7.74 12.29
CA PHE A 389 -39.02 -7.57 11.44
C PHE A 389 -38.20 -6.38 11.88
N GLN A 390 -36.88 -6.59 12.01
CA GLN A 390 -35.94 -5.61 12.52
C GLN A 390 -34.62 -5.75 11.76
N VAL A 391 -34.06 -4.65 11.27
CA VAL A 391 -32.80 -4.62 10.51
C VAL A 391 -32.05 -3.30 10.69
N VAL A 392 -30.73 -3.37 10.64
CA VAL A 392 -29.82 -2.22 10.49
C VAL A 392 -29.09 -2.36 9.15
N ASP A 393 -29.29 -1.40 8.26
CA ASP A 393 -28.61 -1.31 6.97
C ASP A 393 -27.54 -0.21 6.97
N ALA A 394 -26.42 -0.49 6.33
CA ALA A 394 -25.37 0.47 6.02
C ALA A 394 -25.69 1.19 4.70
N LEU A 395 -25.61 2.52 4.70
CA LEU A 395 -25.84 3.36 3.53
C LEU A 395 -24.65 4.28 3.25
N ASP A 396 -24.47 4.64 1.97
CA ASP A 396 -23.46 5.61 1.55
C ASP A 396 -23.90 7.07 1.79
N ALA A 397 -23.10 8.02 1.27
CA ALA A 397 -23.41 9.44 1.34
C ALA A 397 -24.71 9.80 0.59
N GLY A 398 -24.99 9.14 -0.53
CA GLY A 398 -26.20 9.33 -1.36
C GLY A 398 -27.45 8.67 -0.78
N GLY A 399 -27.30 7.73 0.15
CA GLY A 399 -28.38 6.96 0.77
C GLY A 399 -28.67 5.66 0.05
N GLN A 400 -27.78 5.26 -0.87
CA GLN A 400 -27.79 3.95 -1.49
C GLN A 400 -27.42 2.89 -0.47
N HIS A 401 -28.08 1.74 -0.57
CA HIS A 401 -27.83 0.59 0.28
C HIS A 401 -26.46 -0.02 -0.05
N LEU A 402 -25.65 -0.24 0.97
CA LEU A 402 -24.33 -0.89 0.86
C LEU A 402 -24.38 -2.32 1.38
N ASP A 403 -24.94 -2.53 2.57
CA ASP A 403 -25.04 -3.85 3.20
C ASP A 403 -26.11 -3.89 4.30
N SER A 404 -26.57 -5.10 4.64
CA SER A 404 -27.44 -5.36 5.79
C SER A 404 -26.62 -5.95 6.95
N LEU A 405 -26.37 -5.13 7.98
CA LEU A 405 -25.42 -5.41 9.05
C LEU A 405 -25.96 -6.42 10.06
N VAL A 406 -27.15 -6.16 10.59
CA VAL A 406 -27.82 -6.98 11.61
C VAL A 406 -29.30 -6.99 11.28
N GLY A 407 -29.95 -8.15 11.21
CA GLY A 407 -31.39 -8.19 11.06
C GLY A 407 -32.01 -9.56 10.88
N GLY A 408 -33.29 -9.65 11.21
CA GLY A 408 -34.05 -10.89 11.24
C GLY A 408 -35.50 -10.69 11.72
N LEU A 409 -36.20 -11.80 11.90
CA LEU A 409 -37.49 -11.85 12.60
C LEU A 409 -37.24 -12.15 14.09
N GLY A 410 -37.85 -11.36 14.98
CA GLY A 410 -37.72 -11.54 16.44
C GLY A 410 -36.62 -10.68 17.06
N SER A 411 -36.36 -10.88 18.35
CA SER A 411 -35.40 -10.07 19.13
C SER A 411 -33.94 -10.47 18.85
N THR A 412 -33.46 -10.23 17.63
CA THR A 412 -32.10 -10.57 17.22
C THR A 412 -31.20 -9.34 17.26
N GLY A 413 -30.55 -9.11 18.41
CA GLY A 413 -29.41 -8.19 18.49
C GLY A 413 -28.13 -8.83 17.93
N GLY A 414 -27.06 -8.03 17.78
CA GLY A 414 -25.79 -8.52 17.26
C GLY A 414 -24.70 -7.46 17.25
N THR A 415 -23.47 -7.87 16.96
CA THR A 415 -22.33 -6.96 16.75
C THR A 415 -21.84 -7.09 15.32
N ALA A 416 -22.10 -6.11 14.47
CA ALA A 416 -21.67 -6.14 13.07
C ALA A 416 -20.50 -5.19 12.82
N LEU A 417 -19.62 -5.61 11.91
CA LEU A 417 -18.50 -4.82 11.41
C LEU A 417 -19.00 -3.72 10.47
N ILE A 418 -18.57 -2.48 10.68
CA ILE A 418 -18.61 -1.41 9.69
C ILE A 418 -17.24 -1.38 9.00
N ALA A 419 -17.24 -1.57 7.69
CA ALA A 419 -16.10 -1.38 6.81
C ALA A 419 -16.58 -0.91 5.43
N PRO A 420 -15.73 -0.29 4.60
CA PRO A 420 -16.07 0.03 3.21
C PRO A 420 -16.43 -1.24 2.41
N TYR A 421 -17.46 -1.14 1.56
CA TYR A 421 -17.92 -2.24 0.70
C TYR A 421 -17.50 -1.99 -0.76
N GLY A 422 -16.74 -2.92 -1.35
CA GLY A 422 -16.35 -2.81 -2.77
C GLY A 422 -15.62 -1.51 -3.14
N ASP A 423 -15.82 -1.03 -4.38
CA ASP A 423 -15.12 0.10 -5.02
C ASP A 423 -15.40 1.47 -4.34
N SER A 424 -14.75 1.72 -3.19
CA SER A 424 -14.62 3.03 -2.51
C SER A 424 -15.83 3.61 -1.77
N ALA A 425 -17.01 2.98 -1.76
CA ALA A 425 -18.17 3.52 -1.04
C ALA A 425 -18.03 3.35 0.49
N SER A 426 -17.83 4.47 1.20
CA SER A 426 -17.79 4.48 2.67
C SER A 426 -19.19 4.55 3.27
N VAL A 427 -19.45 3.77 4.30
CA VAL A 427 -20.68 3.89 5.11
C VAL A 427 -20.73 5.29 5.72
N ARG A 428 -21.84 6.01 5.48
CA ARG A 428 -22.09 7.34 6.04
C ARG A 428 -23.31 7.37 6.93
N ARG A 429 -24.25 6.46 6.73
CA ARG A 429 -25.51 6.42 7.48
C ARG A 429 -25.87 4.99 7.84
N LEU A 430 -26.54 4.85 8.96
CA LEU A 430 -27.21 3.60 9.35
C LEU A 430 -28.71 3.81 9.29
N ARG A 431 -29.42 2.96 8.56
CA ARG A 431 -30.88 2.90 8.60
C ARG A 431 -31.31 1.78 9.52
N VAL A 432 -32.03 2.12 10.56
CA VAL A 432 -32.72 1.17 11.43
C VAL A 432 -34.15 1.05 10.93
N THR A 433 -34.58 -0.17 10.63
CA THR A 433 -35.99 -0.49 10.37
C THR A 433 -36.45 -1.44 11.45
N ALA A 434 -37.45 -1.05 12.25
CA ALA A 434 -37.88 -1.83 13.41
C ALA A 434 -39.34 -1.54 13.76
N THR A 435 -40.03 -2.54 14.30
CA THR A 435 -41.42 -2.42 14.77
C THR A 435 -41.52 -2.04 16.25
N GLY A 436 -40.42 -2.14 17.00
CA GLY A 436 -40.37 -1.94 18.45
C GLY A 436 -39.16 -1.10 18.89
N PRO A 437 -38.90 -1.00 20.21
CA PRO A 437 -37.76 -0.29 20.75
C PRO A 437 -36.43 -0.91 20.32
N TRP A 438 -35.42 -0.06 20.22
CA TRP A 438 -34.06 -0.47 19.92
C TRP A 438 -33.03 0.42 20.62
N ALA A 439 -31.88 -0.18 20.89
CA ALA A 439 -30.69 0.48 21.40
C ALA A 439 -29.51 0.08 20.51
N LEU A 440 -28.76 1.08 20.06
CA LEU A 440 -27.62 0.92 19.16
C LEU A 440 -26.41 1.64 19.75
N GLU A 441 -25.28 0.96 19.83
CA GLU A 441 -23.99 1.54 20.17
C GLU A 441 -23.03 1.45 18.98
N LEU A 442 -22.35 2.54 18.70
CA LEU A 442 -21.22 2.60 17.79
C LEU A 442 -19.94 2.63 18.60
N ARG A 443 -19.05 1.69 18.34
CA ARG A 443 -17.74 1.63 18.99
C ARG A 443 -16.64 1.46 17.95
N ASP A 444 -15.45 1.94 18.26
CA ASP A 444 -14.28 1.63 17.43
C ASP A 444 -13.89 0.14 17.54
N LEU A 445 -13.10 -0.32 16.56
CA LEU A 445 -12.66 -1.71 16.48
C LEU A 445 -11.70 -2.10 17.62
N THR A 446 -11.11 -1.12 18.31
CA THR A 446 -10.19 -1.40 19.43
C THR A 446 -10.91 -2.01 20.62
N SER A 447 -12.23 -2.03 20.64
CA SER A 447 -13.06 -2.61 21.70
C SER A 447 -13.55 -4.04 21.42
N ALA A 448 -13.27 -4.60 20.24
CA ALA A 448 -13.68 -5.96 19.90
C ALA A 448 -12.94 -7.03 20.75
N PRO A 449 -13.56 -8.18 21.07
CA PRO A 449 -12.91 -9.30 21.74
C PRO A 449 -11.77 -9.89 20.91
N ILE A 450 -10.75 -10.45 21.57
CA ILE A 450 -9.62 -11.11 20.90
C ILE A 450 -9.91 -12.60 20.74
N LEU A 451 -9.84 -13.12 19.52
CA LEU A 451 -9.94 -14.55 19.22
C LEU A 451 -8.57 -15.21 19.46
N THR A 452 -8.47 -16.08 20.46
CA THR A 452 -7.22 -16.79 20.79
C THR A 452 -7.19 -18.23 20.29
N THR A 453 -8.30 -18.96 20.43
CA THR A 453 -8.37 -20.38 20.02
C THR A 453 -9.74 -20.76 19.52
N THR A 454 -10.79 -20.42 20.27
CA THR A 454 -12.18 -20.72 19.90
C THR A 454 -13.09 -19.55 20.21
N ALA A 455 -14.15 -19.41 19.41
CA ALA A 455 -15.26 -18.52 19.72
C ALA A 455 -16.59 -19.18 19.30
N SER A 456 -17.69 -18.79 19.92
CA SER A 456 -19.03 -19.20 19.51
C SER A 456 -19.99 -18.05 19.73
N GLY A 457 -21.03 -17.97 18.91
CA GLY A 457 -22.01 -16.90 19.01
C GLY A 457 -23.29 -17.20 18.25
N GLN A 458 -24.23 -16.26 18.35
CA GLN A 458 -25.45 -16.22 17.55
C GLN A 458 -25.53 -14.87 16.86
N GLY A 459 -25.82 -14.89 15.56
CA GLY A 459 -25.85 -13.65 14.77
C GLY A 459 -24.44 -13.13 14.43
N PRO A 460 -24.33 -11.89 13.92
CA PRO A 460 -23.06 -11.30 13.54
C PRO A 460 -22.19 -10.96 14.76
N ALA A 461 -20.86 -11.05 14.58
CA ALA A 461 -19.87 -10.72 15.60
C ALA A 461 -18.59 -10.11 15.00
N VAL A 462 -17.78 -9.46 15.84
CA VAL A 462 -16.48 -8.91 15.45
C VAL A 462 -15.43 -9.38 16.45
N TYR A 463 -14.27 -9.84 15.94
CA TYR A 463 -13.11 -10.27 16.73
C TYR A 463 -11.82 -9.63 16.22
N LEU A 464 -10.83 -9.52 17.09
CA LEU A 464 -9.45 -9.21 16.74
C LEU A 464 -8.61 -10.48 16.78
N TYR A 465 -7.64 -10.60 15.87
CA TYR A 465 -6.68 -11.70 15.84
C TYR A 465 -5.27 -11.15 15.64
N ASP A 466 -4.29 -11.61 16.42
CA ASP A 466 -2.88 -11.17 16.34
C ASP A 466 -1.88 -12.36 16.23
N GLY A 467 -2.40 -13.55 15.93
CA GLY A 467 -1.59 -14.75 15.85
C GLY A 467 -0.94 -14.96 14.47
N PRO A 468 -0.11 -16.00 14.30
CA PRO A 468 0.42 -16.40 12.99
C PRO A 468 -0.71 -16.82 12.03
N ALA A 469 -0.42 -16.96 10.73
CA ALA A 469 -1.39 -17.56 9.82
C ALA A 469 -1.83 -18.95 10.33
N ARG A 470 -3.15 -19.23 10.31
CA ARG A 470 -3.75 -20.46 10.84
C ARG A 470 -4.91 -20.94 10.00
N THR A 471 -5.28 -22.21 10.18
CA THR A 471 -6.51 -22.72 9.60
C THR A 471 -7.67 -22.44 10.55
N ILE A 472 -8.71 -21.74 10.12
CA ILE A 472 -9.95 -21.59 10.88
C ILE A 472 -10.94 -22.66 10.46
N ARG A 473 -11.45 -23.43 11.42
CA ARG A 473 -12.61 -24.30 11.25
C ARG A 473 -13.86 -23.58 11.74
N VAL A 474 -14.92 -23.68 10.96
CA VAL A 474 -16.22 -23.09 11.25
C VAL A 474 -17.30 -24.15 11.22
N ASP A 475 -18.12 -24.17 12.25
CA ASP A 475 -19.31 -25.01 12.37
C ASP A 475 -20.53 -24.08 12.58
N ALA A 476 -21.62 -24.26 11.84
CA ALA A 476 -22.83 -23.43 11.92
C ALA A 476 -24.11 -24.22 11.65
N GLU A 477 -25.26 -23.72 12.10
CA GLU A 477 -26.57 -24.35 11.89
C GLU A 477 -27.00 -24.31 10.41
N ALA A 478 -27.41 -25.46 9.86
CA ALA A 478 -27.72 -25.66 8.44
C ALA A 478 -28.90 -24.81 7.89
N SER A 479 -29.80 -24.34 8.77
CA SER A 479 -30.95 -23.51 8.39
C SER A 479 -30.65 -22.01 8.33
N GLY A 480 -29.44 -21.58 8.71
CA GLY A 480 -29.03 -20.18 8.74
C GLY A 480 -28.26 -19.74 7.50
N ARG A 481 -28.44 -18.49 7.07
CA ARG A 481 -27.51 -17.84 6.13
C ARG A 481 -26.24 -17.48 6.91
N PHE A 482 -25.14 -18.17 6.62
CA PHE A 482 -23.80 -17.86 7.13
C PHE A 482 -22.92 -17.47 5.94
N VAL A 483 -22.44 -16.24 5.96
CA VAL A 483 -21.36 -15.79 5.08
C VAL A 483 -20.13 -15.79 5.98
N GLY A 484 -19.07 -16.49 5.54
CA GLY A 484 -17.81 -16.70 6.27
C GLY A 484 -17.33 -15.56 7.17
N PRO A 485 -16.42 -15.84 8.12
CA PRO A 485 -15.67 -14.74 8.70
C PRO A 485 -15.01 -13.95 7.56
N ARG A 486 -15.14 -12.64 7.59
CA ARG A 486 -14.47 -11.68 6.70
C ARG A 486 -13.25 -11.16 7.42
N GLU A 487 -12.14 -11.09 6.72
CA GLU A 487 -10.90 -10.54 7.26
C GLU A 487 -10.70 -9.12 6.77
N LEU A 488 -10.42 -8.19 7.70
CA LEU A 488 -9.75 -6.94 7.37
C LEU A 488 -8.31 -7.03 7.80
N HIS A 489 -7.40 -6.92 6.84
CA HIS A 489 -5.97 -6.78 7.08
C HIS A 489 -5.49 -5.46 6.49
N GLY A 490 -5.20 -4.48 7.35
CA GLY A 490 -4.88 -3.12 6.90
C GLY A 490 -6.12 -2.38 6.36
N HIS A 491 -5.92 -1.46 5.43
CA HIS A 491 -6.96 -0.52 5.03
C HIS A 491 -7.93 -1.04 3.96
N TRP A 492 -7.63 -2.13 3.23
CA TRP A 492 -8.61 -2.76 2.33
C TRP A 492 -8.06 -4.07 1.75
N GLN A 493 -8.37 -5.19 2.39
CA GLN A 493 -8.26 -6.52 1.80
C GLN A 493 -9.34 -7.36 2.47
N GLU A 494 -10.58 -7.27 1.97
CA GLU A 494 -11.62 -8.22 2.37
C GLU A 494 -11.28 -9.55 1.71
N SER A 495 -10.67 -10.46 2.48
CA SER A 495 -10.63 -11.86 2.11
C SER A 495 -11.73 -12.57 2.89
N SER A 496 -12.52 -13.37 2.17
CA SER A 496 -13.42 -14.32 2.81
C SER A 496 -12.68 -15.66 2.84
N PRO A 497 -12.05 -16.06 3.96
CA PRO A 497 -11.46 -17.39 4.13
C PRO A 497 -12.42 -18.54 3.78
N LEU A 498 -13.73 -18.28 3.76
CA LEU A 498 -14.76 -19.23 3.33
C LEU A 498 -15.60 -18.62 2.20
N ALA A 499 -15.75 -19.35 1.09
CA ALA A 499 -16.68 -19.00 0.01
C ALA A 499 -18.13 -18.87 0.54
N PRO A 500 -19.03 -18.12 -0.11
CA PRO A 500 -20.38 -17.82 0.38
C PRO A 500 -21.34 -19.02 0.51
N PHE A 501 -20.94 -20.25 0.15
CA PHE A 501 -21.76 -21.46 0.29
C PHE A 501 -20.99 -22.67 0.83
N PRO A 502 -20.44 -22.65 2.06
CA PRO A 502 -19.87 -23.86 2.64
C PRO A 502 -20.99 -24.75 3.18
N THR A 503 -20.87 -26.05 2.95
CA THR A 503 -21.44 -27.04 3.87
C THR A 503 -20.63 -27.01 5.16
N PHE A 504 -21.28 -27.06 6.32
CA PHE A 504 -20.58 -27.05 7.62
C PHE A 504 -20.37 -28.48 8.14
N PRO A 505 -19.20 -28.79 8.74
CA PRO A 505 -18.07 -27.90 9.01
C PRO A 505 -17.28 -27.45 7.77
N ALA A 506 -16.78 -26.23 7.79
CA ALA A 506 -15.91 -25.66 6.76
C ALA A 506 -14.56 -25.22 7.33
N THR A 507 -13.53 -25.16 6.49
CA THR A 507 -12.19 -24.68 6.87
C THR A 507 -11.65 -23.66 5.89
N GLY A 508 -11.00 -22.61 6.39
CA GLY A 508 -10.35 -21.57 5.61
C GLY A 508 -8.99 -21.18 6.20
N GLN A 509 -8.19 -20.42 5.47
CA GLN A 509 -6.93 -19.86 5.98
C GLN A 509 -7.16 -18.43 6.48
N ILE A 510 -6.71 -18.14 7.70
CA ILE A 510 -6.65 -16.77 8.21
C ILE A 510 -5.23 -16.24 8.09
N HIS A 511 -5.11 -14.97 7.71
CA HIS A 511 -3.81 -14.31 7.59
C HIS A 511 -3.15 -14.09 8.95
N GLU A 512 -1.83 -13.91 8.93
CA GLU A 512 -1.10 -13.44 10.11
C GLU A 512 -1.67 -12.09 10.57
N GLY A 513 -1.87 -11.99 11.88
CA GLY A 513 -2.39 -10.80 12.53
C GLY A 513 -1.48 -9.57 12.41
N PRO A 514 -2.02 -8.39 12.74
CA PRO A 514 -3.34 -8.13 13.25
C PRO A 514 -4.40 -8.14 12.13
N VAL A 515 -5.52 -8.76 12.45
CA VAL A 515 -6.68 -8.89 11.56
C VAL A 515 -7.95 -8.60 12.36
N VAL A 516 -8.92 -7.95 11.73
CA VAL A 516 -10.29 -7.84 12.25
C VAL A 516 -11.15 -8.88 11.54
N LEU A 517 -11.76 -9.77 12.31
CA LEU A 517 -12.63 -10.83 11.83
C LEU A 517 -14.10 -10.41 12.02
N GLY A 518 -14.82 -10.20 10.93
CA GLY A 518 -16.27 -9.96 10.94
C GLY A 518 -17.03 -11.23 10.60
N VAL A 519 -17.82 -11.78 11.53
CA VAL A 519 -18.71 -12.92 11.29
C VAL A 519 -20.07 -12.41 10.84
N SER A 520 -20.59 -12.92 9.72
CA SER A 520 -21.93 -12.62 9.24
C SER A 520 -22.81 -13.87 9.28
N ALA A 521 -23.70 -13.94 10.27
CA ALA A 521 -24.54 -15.11 10.50
C ALA A 521 -25.96 -14.71 10.92
N ARG A 522 -26.95 -15.57 10.62
CA ARG A 522 -28.33 -15.47 11.15
C ARG A 522 -28.69 -16.54 12.19
N GLY A 523 -27.74 -17.39 12.58
CA GLY A 523 -27.94 -18.50 13.53
C GLY A 523 -26.72 -18.74 14.40
N SER A 524 -26.70 -19.86 15.12
CA SER A 524 -25.57 -20.24 15.98
C SER A 524 -24.37 -20.69 15.14
N TRP A 525 -23.17 -20.32 15.60
CA TRP A 525 -21.91 -20.72 14.97
C TRP A 525 -20.81 -20.92 16.02
N SER A 526 -19.77 -21.65 15.63
CA SER A 526 -18.50 -21.76 16.37
C SER A 526 -17.30 -21.69 15.42
N LEU A 527 -16.22 -21.08 15.91
CA LEU A 527 -14.92 -20.91 15.27
C LEU A 527 -13.86 -21.65 16.09
N GLN A 528 -12.96 -22.35 15.42
CA GLN A 528 -11.80 -22.99 16.02
C GLN A 528 -10.55 -22.74 15.18
N LEU A 529 -9.54 -22.09 15.75
CA LEU A 529 -8.22 -21.93 15.14
C LEU A 529 -7.41 -23.22 15.31
N ARG A 530 -6.81 -23.69 14.23
CA ARG A 530 -5.90 -24.84 14.17
C ARG A 530 -4.52 -24.36 13.78
#